data_AF-A0A4R6UJ27-F1
#
_entry.id   AF-A0A4R6UJ27-F1
#
_cell.length_a   1.000
_cell.length_b   1.000
_cell.length_c   1.000
_cell.angle_alpha   90.00
_cell.angle_beta   90.00
_cell.angle_gamma   90.00
#
_symmetry.space_group_name_H-M   'P 1'
#
loop_
_entity.id
_entity.type
_entity.pdbx_description
1 polymer ?
#
loop_
_entity_poly.entity_id
_entity_poly.type
_entity_poly.pdbx_seq_one_letter_code
_entity_poly.pdbx_strand_id
1 'polypeptide(L)'
;MLSAFEHLVPEQLFSTPQKKAEGVSAVKAIAIANGQGQRIYTINQSNLETALSQITLDIDTENDIRAAVGSGKQVTTHQNPITYHGWTGAGYIITDTESGAGAYKISGGADGNETMLEEASGMIVSAWNDSKDFLQFFFEFMKKFFGKALRGLSDVLELWEAWNDCPAMEFVLVAVFIFVALMMSAMIFSAYGLFLSALVGGVFGYLASLLKNERC
;
A
#
# COMPACT_ATOMS: atom_id res chain seq x y z
N MET A 1 23.84 -21.72 -0.55
CA MET A 1 25.23 -21.20 -0.57
C MET A 1 25.35 -19.76 -1.12
N LEU A 2 24.37 -19.19 -1.82
CA LEU A 2 24.46 -17.80 -2.31
C LEU A 2 24.43 -16.71 -1.21
N SER A 3 23.64 -16.88 -0.14
CA SER A 3 23.49 -15.86 0.93
C SER A 3 24.75 -15.60 1.78
N ALA A 4 25.70 -16.55 1.85
CA ALA A 4 26.97 -16.30 2.51
C ALA A 4 27.85 -15.30 1.74
N PHE A 5 27.73 -15.23 0.41
CA PHE A 5 28.58 -14.41 -0.45
C PHE A 5 27.98 -13.04 -0.80
N GLU A 6 26.66 -12.85 -0.73
CA GLU A 6 26.02 -11.55 -0.96
C GLU A 6 26.47 -10.47 0.02
N HIS A 7 26.85 -10.90 1.21
CA HIS A 7 27.43 -10.02 2.20
C HIS A 7 28.95 -9.87 2.01
N LEU A 8 29.68 -10.97 1.78
CA LEU A 8 31.14 -10.97 1.68
C LEU A 8 31.68 -10.15 0.49
N VAL A 9 30.97 -10.11 -0.63
CA VAL A 9 31.45 -9.41 -1.85
C VAL A 9 31.45 -7.88 -1.66
N PRO A 10 30.35 -7.23 -1.22
CA PRO A 10 30.39 -5.82 -0.84
C PRO A 10 31.35 -5.52 0.31
N GLU A 11 31.47 -6.40 1.32
CA GLU A 11 32.44 -6.21 2.40
C GLU A 11 33.86 -6.10 1.84
N GLN A 12 34.28 -6.99 0.94
CA GLN A 12 35.63 -6.95 0.36
C GLN A 12 35.84 -5.77 -0.60
N LEU A 13 34.81 -5.35 -1.32
CA LEU A 13 34.87 -4.23 -2.29
C LEU A 13 34.85 -2.85 -1.63
N PHE A 14 34.12 -2.69 -0.52
CA PHE A 14 33.96 -1.41 0.17
C PHE A 14 34.75 -1.31 1.48
N SER A 15 35.46 -2.37 1.88
CA SER A 15 36.42 -2.30 2.98
C SER A 15 37.70 -1.59 2.55
N THR A 16 38.04 -0.52 3.27
CA THR A 16 39.36 0.11 3.22
C THR A 16 40.15 -0.29 4.49
N PRO A 17 41.49 -0.13 4.52
CA PRO A 17 42.29 -0.42 5.72
C PRO A 17 41.83 0.38 6.96
N GLN A 18 41.08 1.47 6.77
CA GLN A 18 40.57 2.34 7.82
C GLN A 18 39.07 2.15 8.14
N LYS A 19 38.29 1.47 7.28
CA LYS A 19 36.85 1.25 7.48
C LYS A 19 36.41 -0.04 6.79
N LYS A 20 36.01 -1.05 7.56
CA LYS A 20 35.40 -2.28 7.04
C LYS A 20 33.96 -2.00 6.63
N ALA A 21 33.59 -2.40 5.41
CA ALA A 21 32.20 -2.50 5.04
C ALA A 21 31.66 -3.79 5.66
N GLU A 22 30.52 -3.69 6.34
CA GLU A 22 29.90 -4.82 7.04
C GLU A 22 28.40 -4.83 6.74
N GLY A 23 27.99 -5.60 5.73
CA GLY A 23 26.58 -6.01 5.62
C GLY A 23 26.13 -7.00 6.71
N VAL A 24 24.86 -7.37 6.64
CA VAL A 24 24.28 -8.41 7.48
C VAL A 24 23.50 -9.34 6.56
N SER A 25 23.64 -10.65 6.75
CA SER A 25 22.82 -11.65 6.08
C SER A 25 22.08 -12.49 7.10
N ALA A 26 21.00 -13.18 6.69
CA ALA A 26 20.22 -14.06 7.56
C ALA A 26 21.11 -15.08 8.28
N VAL A 27 22.04 -15.68 7.54
CA VAL A 27 22.99 -16.68 8.07
C VAL A 27 23.96 -16.04 9.07
N LYS A 28 24.50 -14.85 8.77
CA LYS A 28 25.41 -14.14 9.68
C LYS A 28 24.68 -13.72 10.96
N ALA A 29 23.45 -13.24 10.85
CA ALA A 29 22.65 -12.85 12.00
C ALA A 29 22.31 -14.05 12.91
N ILE A 30 21.94 -15.20 12.33
CA ILE A 30 21.75 -16.45 13.09
C ILE A 30 23.05 -16.90 13.75
N ALA A 31 24.19 -16.81 13.06
CA ALA A 31 25.50 -17.17 13.61
C ALA A 31 25.91 -16.26 14.77
N ILE A 32 25.68 -14.95 14.66
CA ILE A 32 25.93 -13.98 15.75
C ILE A 32 25.01 -14.29 16.93
N ALA A 33 23.72 -14.50 16.71
CA ALA A 33 22.77 -14.82 17.78
C ALA A 33 23.18 -16.10 18.53
N ASN A 34 23.59 -17.14 17.79
CA ASN A 34 24.12 -18.37 18.37
C ASN A 34 25.41 -18.11 19.17
N GLY A 35 26.31 -17.27 18.65
CA GLY A 35 27.53 -16.84 19.36
C GLY A 35 27.26 -16.02 20.62
N GLN A 36 26.13 -15.32 20.68
CA GLN A 36 25.65 -14.59 21.86
C GLN A 36 24.91 -15.51 22.86
N GLY A 37 24.83 -16.82 22.59
CA GLY A 37 24.16 -17.79 23.45
C GLY A 37 22.63 -17.78 23.33
N GLN A 38 22.08 -17.13 22.30
CA GLN A 38 20.65 -17.19 22.04
C GLN A 38 20.23 -18.56 21.51
N ARG A 39 19.00 -18.95 21.82
CA ARG A 39 18.42 -20.17 21.26
C ARG A 39 18.08 -19.97 19.79
N ILE A 40 18.51 -20.92 18.96
CA ILE A 40 18.08 -21.04 17.57
C ILE A 40 16.87 -21.97 17.50
N TYR A 41 15.82 -21.52 16.83
CA TYR A 41 14.57 -22.25 16.66
C TYR A 41 14.44 -22.75 15.23
N THR A 42 13.98 -23.98 15.09
CA THR A 42 13.42 -24.51 13.84
C THR A 42 11.92 -24.71 14.06
N ILE A 43 11.13 -23.90 13.37
CA ILE A 43 9.70 -23.72 13.55
C ILE A 43 8.96 -24.36 12.40
N ASN A 44 7.95 -25.17 12.73
CA ASN A 44 7.01 -25.77 11.79
C ASN A 44 5.61 -25.79 12.43
N GLN A 45 4.63 -26.37 11.75
CA GLN A 45 3.23 -26.36 12.22
C GLN A 45 3.05 -26.99 13.60
N SER A 46 3.91 -27.92 14.01
CA SER A 46 3.79 -28.62 15.29
C SER A 46 4.23 -27.80 16.51
N ASN A 47 5.05 -26.76 16.30
CA ASN A 47 5.67 -26.01 17.41
C ASN A 47 5.57 -24.49 17.26
N LEU A 48 4.83 -23.99 16.26
CA LEU A 48 4.71 -22.56 15.94
C LEU A 48 4.41 -21.70 17.18
N GLU A 49 3.30 -21.97 17.86
CA GLU A 49 2.86 -21.16 19.01
C GLU A 49 3.84 -21.26 20.19
N THR A 50 4.36 -22.46 20.44
CA THR A 50 5.35 -22.68 21.52
C THR A 50 6.64 -21.94 21.23
N ALA A 51 7.14 -21.96 19.99
CA ALA A 51 8.33 -21.24 19.59
C ALA A 51 8.12 -19.73 19.66
N LEU A 52 7.02 -19.22 19.09
CA LEU A 52 6.71 -17.79 19.09
C LEU A 52 6.47 -17.23 20.49
N SER A 53 6.01 -18.04 21.45
CA SER A 53 5.90 -17.59 22.85
C SER A 53 7.24 -17.27 23.53
N GLN A 54 8.35 -17.76 22.97
CA GLN A 54 9.70 -17.58 23.52
C GLN A 54 10.55 -16.61 22.70
N ILE A 55 10.06 -16.22 21.53
CA ILE A 55 10.70 -15.34 20.56
C ILE A 55 10.19 -13.92 20.78
N THR A 56 11.07 -12.92 20.64
CA THR A 56 10.74 -11.49 20.85
C THR A 56 11.18 -10.61 19.68
N LEU A 57 11.05 -11.13 18.46
CA LEU A 57 11.40 -10.40 17.24
C LEU A 57 10.36 -9.30 16.96
N ASP A 58 10.61 -8.47 15.95
CA ASP A 58 9.61 -7.50 15.49
C ASP A 58 8.33 -8.20 14.99
N ILE A 59 7.21 -7.49 15.13
CA ILE A 59 5.87 -8.04 14.85
C ILE A 59 5.72 -8.50 13.39
N ASP A 60 6.36 -7.80 12.45
CA ASP A 60 6.30 -8.13 11.03
C ASP A 60 7.04 -9.44 10.75
N THR A 61 8.21 -9.64 11.36
CA THR A 61 8.96 -10.89 11.30
C THR A 61 8.17 -12.04 11.91
N GLU A 62 7.56 -11.87 13.08
CA GLU A 62 6.72 -12.92 13.67
C GLU A 62 5.52 -13.26 12.79
N ASN A 63 4.87 -12.27 12.18
CA ASN A 63 3.75 -12.48 11.27
C ASN A 63 4.17 -13.23 10.00
N ASP A 64 5.34 -12.90 9.45
CA ASP A 64 5.88 -13.61 8.30
C ASP A 64 6.24 -15.07 8.65
N ILE A 65 6.77 -15.32 9.85
CA ILE A 65 6.97 -16.68 10.37
C ILE A 65 5.64 -17.44 10.43
N ARG A 66 4.58 -16.83 10.99
CA ARG A 66 3.24 -17.45 11.07
C ARG A 66 2.71 -17.78 9.67
N ALA A 67 2.82 -16.84 8.73
CA ALA A 67 2.35 -17.03 7.35
C ALA A 67 3.12 -18.15 6.62
N ALA A 68 4.44 -18.14 6.74
CA ALA A 68 5.31 -19.16 6.15
C ALA A 68 4.98 -20.56 6.69
N VAL A 69 4.89 -20.71 8.01
CA VAL A 69 4.56 -21.99 8.65
C VAL A 69 3.12 -22.41 8.33
N GLY A 70 2.18 -21.47 8.28
CA GLY A 70 0.81 -21.70 7.83
C GLY A 70 0.73 -22.26 6.40
N SER A 71 1.68 -21.87 5.53
CA SER A 71 1.82 -22.41 4.17
C SER A 71 2.55 -23.77 4.08
N GLY A 72 2.81 -24.42 5.22
CA GLY A 72 3.48 -25.73 5.27
C GLY A 72 5.01 -25.67 5.23
N LYS A 73 5.61 -24.47 5.30
CA LYS A 73 7.07 -24.29 5.28
C LYS A 73 7.65 -24.40 6.68
N GLN A 74 8.96 -24.59 6.74
CA GLN A 74 9.74 -24.57 7.97
C GLN A 74 10.50 -23.24 8.07
N VAL A 75 10.64 -22.67 9.27
CA VAL A 75 11.42 -21.44 9.48
C VAL A 75 12.52 -21.67 10.49
N THR A 76 13.75 -21.24 10.20
CA THR A 76 14.86 -21.22 11.17
C THR A 76 15.18 -19.78 11.54
N THR A 77 15.15 -19.45 12.83
CA THR A 77 15.39 -18.09 13.36
C THR A 77 16.03 -18.16 14.76
N HIS A 78 16.29 -17.00 15.36
CA HIS A 78 16.83 -16.86 16.72
C HIS A 78 15.85 -16.13 17.66
N GLN A 79 16.16 -16.15 18.96
CA GLN A 79 15.21 -15.79 20.02
C GLN A 79 14.90 -14.30 20.11
N ASN A 80 15.91 -13.43 20.05
CA ASN A 80 15.80 -12.00 20.30
C ASN A 80 16.62 -11.24 19.24
N PRO A 81 16.23 -10.01 18.87
CA PRO A 81 17.01 -9.19 17.94
C PRO A 81 18.48 -9.08 18.39
N ILE A 82 19.39 -9.13 17.43
CA ILE A 82 20.81 -8.88 17.67
C ILE A 82 21.16 -7.45 17.30
N THR A 83 22.13 -6.87 17.98
CA THR A 83 22.76 -5.62 17.56
C THR A 83 24.15 -5.91 17.01
N TYR A 84 24.39 -5.50 15.77
CA TYR A 84 25.67 -5.69 15.08
C TYR A 84 25.99 -4.42 14.26
N HIS A 85 27.06 -3.72 14.64
CA HIS A 85 27.59 -2.54 13.94
C HIS A 85 26.55 -1.44 13.62
N GLY A 86 25.63 -1.21 14.56
CA GLY A 86 24.60 -0.16 14.45
C GLY A 86 23.29 -0.61 13.81
N TRP A 87 23.24 -1.83 13.25
CA TRP A 87 22.00 -2.48 12.86
C TRP A 87 21.45 -3.30 14.04
N THR A 88 20.15 -3.24 14.25
CA THR A 88 19.44 -4.08 15.22
C THR A 88 18.29 -4.78 14.51
N GLY A 89 18.31 -6.11 14.50
CA GLY A 89 17.29 -6.90 13.84
C GLY A 89 17.49 -8.40 13.98
N ALA A 90 16.74 -9.16 13.20
CA ALA A 90 16.78 -10.62 13.19
C ALA A 90 17.23 -11.17 11.85
N GLY A 91 17.61 -12.44 11.83
CA GLY A 91 17.83 -13.19 10.60
C GLY A 91 17.02 -14.46 10.65
N TYR A 92 16.29 -14.77 9.58
CA TYR A 92 15.45 -15.94 9.51
C TYR A 92 15.45 -16.55 8.11
N ILE A 93 15.26 -17.87 8.05
CA ILE A 93 15.33 -18.67 6.84
C ILE A 93 14.04 -19.45 6.70
N ILE A 94 13.28 -19.21 5.65
CA ILE A 94 12.06 -19.96 5.32
C ILE A 94 12.43 -21.05 4.31
N THR A 95 12.29 -22.30 4.69
CA THR A 95 12.59 -23.47 3.87
C THR A 95 11.31 -24.21 3.51
N ASP A 96 11.07 -24.38 2.22
CA ASP A 96 10.09 -25.34 1.70
C ASP A 96 10.68 -26.75 1.80
N THR A 97 10.03 -27.60 2.60
CA THR A 97 10.49 -28.98 2.85
C THR A 97 10.25 -29.92 1.67
N GLU A 98 9.35 -29.59 0.74
CA GLU A 98 9.07 -30.41 -0.45
C GLU A 98 10.09 -30.15 -1.56
N SER A 99 10.37 -28.88 -1.84
CA SER A 99 11.28 -28.48 -2.93
C SER A 99 12.74 -28.28 -2.47
N GLY A 100 12.97 -28.09 -1.17
CA GLY A 100 14.26 -27.68 -0.61
C GLY A 100 14.62 -26.21 -0.87
N ALA A 101 13.71 -25.43 -1.46
CA ALA A 101 13.92 -24.01 -1.70
C ALA A 101 13.95 -23.22 -0.38
N GLY A 102 14.87 -22.26 -0.26
CA GLY A 102 15.05 -21.46 0.94
C GLY A 102 15.06 -19.96 0.65
N ALA A 103 14.23 -19.19 1.34
CA ALA A 103 14.27 -17.73 1.38
C ALA A 103 15.04 -17.27 2.63
N TYR A 104 16.02 -16.40 2.46
CA TYR A 104 16.91 -15.91 3.52
C TYR A 104 16.61 -14.43 3.74
N LYS A 105 16.12 -14.06 4.93
CA LYS A 105 15.58 -12.73 5.22
C LYS A 105 16.23 -12.14 6.48
N ILE A 106 16.30 -10.81 6.55
CA ILE A 106 16.74 -10.06 7.74
C ILE A 106 15.61 -9.12 8.18
N SER A 107 15.63 -8.63 9.42
CA SER A 107 14.66 -7.62 9.89
C SER A 107 15.37 -6.36 10.40
N GLY A 108 14.64 -5.34 10.87
CA GLY A 108 15.26 -4.12 11.43
C GLY A 108 15.69 -3.08 10.39
N GLY A 109 14.82 -2.78 9.42
CA GLY A 109 14.94 -1.65 8.50
C GLY A 109 16.07 -1.70 7.46
N ALA A 110 16.91 -2.74 7.47
CA ALA A 110 17.90 -2.98 6.41
C ALA A 110 17.29 -3.74 5.21
N ASP A 111 16.14 -4.39 5.42
CA ASP A 111 15.22 -4.71 4.32
C ASP A 111 14.59 -3.38 3.89
N GLY A 112 14.89 -2.91 2.67
CA GLY A 112 14.49 -1.60 2.12
C GLY A 112 12.98 -1.41 1.91
N ASN A 113 12.16 -1.76 2.91
CA ASN A 113 10.71 -1.77 2.88
C ASN A 113 10.10 -0.81 3.92
N GLU A 114 10.81 -0.42 4.99
CA GLU A 114 10.22 0.44 6.04
C GLU A 114 9.95 1.88 5.59
N THR A 115 10.52 2.35 4.47
CA THR A 115 10.20 3.69 3.92
C THR A 115 9.12 3.67 2.84
N MET A 116 8.67 2.50 2.36
CA MET A 116 7.79 2.43 1.18
C MET A 116 6.30 2.49 1.49
N LEU A 117 5.87 2.13 2.70
CA LEU A 117 4.47 2.21 3.11
C LEU A 117 4.06 3.62 3.55
N GLU A 118 4.97 4.42 4.11
CA GLU A 118 4.68 5.81 4.47
C GLU A 118 4.52 6.70 3.22
N GLU A 119 5.39 6.58 2.21
CA GLU A 119 5.28 7.39 0.98
C GLU A 119 4.08 6.98 0.10
N ALA A 120 3.73 5.68 0.05
CA ALA A 120 2.54 5.21 -0.65
C ALA A 120 1.25 5.64 0.08
N SER A 121 1.25 5.62 1.42
CA SER A 121 0.11 6.11 2.21
C SER A 121 -0.11 7.61 2.00
N GLY A 122 0.95 8.42 1.88
CA GLY A 122 0.85 9.84 1.60
C GLY A 122 0.12 10.13 0.27
N MET A 123 0.49 9.44 -0.80
CA MET A 123 -0.15 9.59 -2.12
C MET A 123 -1.58 9.04 -2.16
N ILE A 124 -1.87 7.92 -1.47
CA ILE A 124 -3.23 7.36 -1.41
C ILE A 124 -4.14 8.23 -0.52
N VAL A 125 -3.62 8.76 0.59
CA VAL A 125 -4.35 9.66 1.49
C VAL A 125 -4.61 11.01 0.82
N SER A 126 -3.65 11.58 0.08
CA SER A 126 -3.90 12.81 -0.69
C SER A 126 -4.94 12.58 -1.78
N ALA A 127 -4.85 11.49 -2.55
CA ALA A 127 -5.85 11.15 -3.57
C ALA A 127 -7.25 10.92 -2.99
N TRP A 128 -7.35 10.36 -1.78
CA TRP A 128 -8.62 10.16 -1.09
C TRP A 128 -9.20 11.46 -0.52
N ASN A 129 -8.35 12.34 0.01
CA ASN A 129 -8.76 13.66 0.50
C ASN A 129 -9.21 14.58 -0.65
N ASP A 130 -8.48 14.60 -1.76
CA ASP A 130 -8.87 15.33 -2.98
C ASP A 130 -10.22 14.85 -3.53
N SER A 131 -10.47 13.54 -3.48
CA SER A 131 -11.75 12.96 -3.88
C SER A 131 -12.90 13.37 -2.93
N LYS A 132 -12.64 13.46 -1.62
CA LYS A 132 -13.64 13.88 -0.63
C LYS A 132 -14.00 15.36 -0.78
N ASP A 133 -13.00 16.22 -0.94
CA ASP A 133 -13.20 17.67 -1.08
C ASP A 133 -14.00 17.98 -2.35
N PHE A 134 -13.70 17.29 -3.46
CA PHE A 134 -14.47 17.42 -4.70
C PHE A 134 -15.92 16.91 -4.55
N LEU A 135 -16.13 15.74 -3.93
CA LEU A 135 -17.47 15.22 -3.67
C LEU A 135 -18.29 16.15 -2.78
N GLN A 136 -17.67 16.74 -1.77
CA GLN A 136 -18.33 17.68 -0.87
C GLN A 136 -18.70 18.98 -1.58
N PHE A 137 -17.79 19.55 -2.37
CA PHE A 137 -18.08 20.69 -3.25
C PHE A 137 -19.25 20.39 -4.20
N PHE A 138 -19.23 19.21 -4.83
CA PHE A 138 -20.29 18.77 -5.73
C PHE A 138 -21.64 18.65 -5.01
N PHE A 139 -21.68 18.02 -3.83
CA PHE A 139 -22.91 17.92 -3.05
C PHE A 139 -23.46 19.29 -2.64
N GLU A 140 -22.62 20.23 -2.22
CA GLU A 140 -23.04 21.58 -1.86
C GLU A 140 -23.53 22.40 -3.06
N PHE A 141 -22.87 22.24 -4.21
CA PHE A 141 -23.34 22.83 -5.47
C PHE A 141 -24.70 22.25 -5.88
N MET A 142 -24.84 20.93 -5.86
CA MET A 142 -26.09 20.23 -6.18
C MET A 142 -27.22 20.65 -5.25
N LYS A 143 -26.99 20.74 -3.93
CA LYS A 143 -28.01 21.23 -2.98
C LYS A 143 -28.50 22.63 -3.32
N LYS A 144 -27.58 23.56 -3.64
CA LYS A 144 -27.95 24.94 -4.03
C LYS A 144 -28.70 24.97 -5.35
N PHE A 145 -28.30 24.16 -6.32
CA PHE A 145 -28.96 24.08 -7.62
C PHE A 145 -30.35 23.44 -7.51
N PHE A 146 -30.47 22.27 -6.88
CA PHE A 146 -31.75 21.58 -6.67
C PHE A 146 -32.71 22.44 -5.84
N GLY A 147 -32.23 23.11 -4.80
CA GLY A 147 -33.05 24.01 -4.00
C GLY A 147 -33.62 25.20 -4.78
N LYS A 148 -32.84 25.77 -5.72
CA LYS A 148 -33.31 26.83 -6.61
C LYS A 148 -34.18 26.28 -7.75
N ALA A 149 -33.86 25.12 -8.29
CA ALA A 149 -34.61 24.47 -9.36
C ALA A 149 -36.01 24.02 -8.90
N LEU A 150 -36.14 23.50 -7.67
CA LEU A 150 -37.43 23.16 -7.07
C LEU A 150 -38.31 24.40 -6.83
N ARG A 151 -37.71 25.52 -6.41
CA ARG A 151 -38.44 26.80 -6.30
C ARG A 151 -38.86 27.32 -7.68
N GLY A 152 -37.93 27.32 -8.63
CA GLY A 152 -38.23 27.70 -10.01
C GLY A 152 -39.28 26.80 -10.67
N LEU A 153 -39.37 25.51 -10.31
CA LEU A 153 -40.43 24.63 -10.76
C LEU A 153 -41.80 25.06 -10.22
N SER A 154 -41.87 25.49 -8.95
CA SER A 154 -43.10 26.08 -8.37
C SER A 154 -43.51 27.35 -9.11
N ASP A 155 -42.55 28.23 -9.39
CA ASP A 155 -42.80 29.48 -10.13
C ASP A 155 -43.21 29.20 -11.59
N VAL A 156 -42.64 28.16 -12.21
CA VAL A 156 -42.99 27.70 -13.57
C VAL A 156 -44.38 27.07 -13.60
N LEU A 157 -44.79 26.36 -12.55
CA LEU A 157 -46.17 25.83 -12.42
C LEU A 157 -47.20 26.96 -12.33
N GLU A 158 -46.89 28.05 -11.59
CA GLU A 158 -47.76 29.24 -11.54
C GLU A 158 -47.82 29.97 -12.88
N LEU A 159 -46.70 30.05 -13.61
CA LEU A 159 -46.65 30.64 -14.95
C LEU A 159 -47.33 29.76 -16.00
N TRP A 160 -47.36 28.44 -15.82
CA TRP A 160 -48.00 27.49 -16.73
C TRP A 160 -49.52 27.67 -16.75
N GLU A 161 -50.17 27.83 -15.60
CA GLU A 161 -51.62 28.08 -15.54
C GLU A 161 -52.01 29.43 -16.18
N ALA A 162 -51.13 30.44 -16.10
CA ALA A 162 -51.40 31.76 -16.67
C ALA A 162 -51.18 31.85 -18.20
N TRP A 163 -50.52 30.87 -18.84
CA TRP A 163 -50.05 30.97 -20.23
C TRP A 163 -50.26 29.71 -21.09
N ASN A 164 -51.03 28.72 -20.62
CA ASN A 164 -51.28 27.45 -21.31
C ASN A 164 -51.98 27.59 -22.69
N ASP A 165 -52.43 28.80 -23.06
CA ASP A 165 -53.06 29.10 -24.35
C ASP A 165 -52.06 29.47 -25.47
N CYS A 166 -50.75 29.54 -25.19
CA CYS A 166 -49.72 29.93 -26.16
C CYS A 166 -48.86 28.74 -26.66
N PRO A 167 -48.97 28.31 -27.94
CA PRO A 167 -48.24 27.15 -28.46
C PRO A 167 -46.72 27.33 -28.57
N ALA A 168 -46.21 28.56 -28.46
CA ALA A 168 -44.77 28.84 -28.45
C ALA A 168 -44.07 28.43 -27.13
N MET A 169 -44.84 28.21 -26.06
CA MET A 169 -44.28 27.95 -24.72
C MET A 169 -43.74 26.53 -24.56
N GLU A 170 -44.33 25.53 -25.22
CA GLU A 170 -43.86 24.14 -25.16
C GLU A 170 -42.41 24.02 -25.64
N PHE A 171 -42.05 24.75 -26.71
CA PHE A 171 -40.68 24.78 -27.23
C PHE A 171 -39.68 25.40 -26.25
N VAL A 172 -40.10 26.43 -25.49
CA VAL A 172 -39.25 27.09 -24.49
C VAL A 172 -38.95 26.14 -23.32
N LEU A 173 -39.96 25.43 -22.83
CA LEU A 173 -39.77 24.46 -21.75
C LEU A 173 -38.85 23.32 -22.17
N VAL A 174 -39.07 22.73 -23.36
CA VAL A 174 -38.22 21.67 -23.90
C VAL A 174 -36.77 22.14 -24.08
N ALA A 175 -36.55 23.36 -24.57
CA ALA A 175 -35.20 23.93 -24.72
C ALA A 175 -34.48 24.10 -23.37
N VAL A 176 -35.19 24.55 -22.32
CA VAL A 176 -34.64 24.70 -20.97
C VAL A 176 -34.28 23.33 -20.38
N PHE A 177 -35.13 22.32 -20.53
CA PHE A 177 -34.85 20.96 -20.04
C PHE A 177 -33.66 20.32 -20.75
N ILE A 178 -33.54 20.48 -22.08
CA ILE A 178 -32.39 19.97 -22.84
C ILE A 178 -31.10 20.67 -22.40
N PHE A 179 -31.14 21.99 -22.21
CA PHE A 179 -29.97 22.75 -21.75
C PHE A 179 -29.49 22.31 -20.36
N VAL A 180 -30.42 22.10 -19.43
CA VAL A 180 -30.11 21.59 -18.09
C VAL A 180 -29.55 20.16 -18.15
N ALA A 181 -30.12 19.29 -19.00
CA ALA A 181 -29.63 17.92 -19.17
C ALA A 181 -28.20 17.87 -19.75
N LEU A 182 -27.87 18.74 -20.72
CA LEU A 182 -26.53 18.85 -21.29
C LEU A 182 -25.50 19.39 -20.29
N MET A 183 -25.92 20.33 -19.43
CA MET A 183 -25.07 20.82 -18.35
C MET A 183 -24.79 19.73 -17.30
N MET A 184 -25.80 18.93 -16.96
CA MET A 184 -25.64 17.81 -16.02
C MET A 184 -24.73 16.70 -16.58
N SER A 185 -24.86 16.35 -17.86
CA SER A 185 -24.03 15.32 -18.47
C SER A 185 -22.55 15.72 -18.55
N ALA A 186 -22.25 16.99 -18.84
CA ALA A 186 -20.88 17.52 -18.82
C ALA A 186 -20.26 17.49 -17.40
N MET A 187 -21.05 17.78 -16.37
CA MET A 187 -20.60 17.73 -14.97
C MET A 187 -20.29 16.30 -14.50
N ILE A 188 -21.15 15.34 -14.86
CA ILE A 188 -20.96 13.93 -14.51
C ILE A 188 -19.68 13.38 -15.16
N PHE A 189 -19.42 13.70 -16.43
CA PHE A 189 -18.19 13.30 -17.12
C PHE A 189 -16.91 13.81 -16.42
N SER A 190 -16.93 15.05 -15.91
CA SER A 190 -15.79 15.63 -15.18
C SER A 190 -15.51 14.94 -13.84
N ALA A 191 -16.56 14.49 -13.14
CA ALA A 191 -16.44 13.77 -11.87
C ALA A 191 -15.85 12.36 -12.06
N TYR A 192 -16.26 11.64 -13.11
CA TYR A 192 -15.71 10.32 -13.43
C TYR A 192 -14.26 10.38 -13.93
N GLY A 193 -13.87 11.45 -14.62
CA GLY A 193 -12.51 11.65 -15.11
C GLY A 193 -11.48 11.74 -13.97
N LEU A 194 -11.80 12.49 -12.91
CA LEU A 194 -10.93 12.61 -11.73
C LEU A 194 -10.82 11.29 -10.96
N PHE A 195 -11.93 10.56 -10.79
CA PHE A 195 -11.95 9.26 -10.13
C PHE A 195 -11.12 8.20 -10.88
N LEU A 196 -11.23 8.15 -12.21
CA LEU A 196 -10.41 7.27 -13.05
C LEU A 196 -8.94 7.67 -13.01
N SER A 197 -8.63 8.96 -12.99
CA SER A 197 -7.23 9.43 -12.92
C SER A 197 -6.54 9.05 -11.61
N ALA A 198 -7.27 9.04 -10.48
CA ALA A 198 -6.74 8.60 -9.19
C ALA A 198 -6.48 7.08 -9.15
N LEU A 199 -7.39 6.28 -9.72
CA LEU A 199 -7.21 4.82 -9.84
C LEU A 199 -6.05 4.47 -10.79
N VAL A 200 -5.99 5.12 -11.96
CA VAL A 200 -4.91 4.90 -12.93
C VAL A 200 -3.57 5.37 -12.37
N GLY A 201 -3.52 6.53 -11.70
CA GLY A 201 -2.30 7.05 -11.06
C GLY A 201 -1.78 6.11 -9.96
N GLY A 202 -2.66 5.58 -9.11
CA GLY A 202 -2.29 4.62 -8.07
C GLY A 202 -1.79 3.29 -8.62
N VAL A 203 -2.48 2.73 -9.62
CA VAL A 203 -2.10 1.46 -10.27
C VAL A 203 -0.81 1.62 -11.08
N PHE A 204 -0.63 2.73 -11.79
CA PHE A 204 0.57 3.00 -12.58
C PHE A 204 1.78 3.29 -11.69
N GLY A 205 1.58 3.96 -10.54
CA GLY A 205 2.61 4.13 -9.51
C GLY A 205 3.07 2.78 -8.93
N TYR A 206 2.13 1.90 -8.63
CA TYR A 206 2.40 0.53 -8.16
C TYR A 206 3.10 -0.34 -9.20
N LEU A 207 2.69 -0.26 -10.48
CA LEU A 207 3.36 -0.98 -11.58
C LEU A 207 4.76 -0.41 -11.87
N ALA A 208 4.94 0.90 -11.82
CA ALA A 208 6.24 1.53 -11.98
C ALA A 208 7.21 1.16 -10.85
N SER A 209 6.71 1.00 -9.61
CA SER A 209 7.54 0.53 -8.49
C SER A 209 7.93 -0.94 -8.65
N LEU A 210 7.04 -1.79 -9.17
CA LEU A 210 7.37 -3.18 -9.51
C LEU A 210 8.43 -3.28 -10.61
N LEU A 211 8.34 -2.44 -11.65
CA LEU A 211 9.31 -2.41 -12.74
C LEU A 211 10.68 -1.84 -12.33
N LYS A 212 10.72 -0.97 -11.32
CA LYS A 212 11.97 -0.44 -10.77
C LYS A 212 12.68 -1.46 -9.88
N ASN A 213 11.92 -2.40 -9.30
CA ASN A 213 12.44 -3.51 -8.49
C ASN A 213 13.02 -4.67 -9.34
N GLU A 214 12.76 -4.69 -10.65
CA GLU A 214 13.32 -5.68 -11.59
C GLU A 214 14.51 -5.17 -12.41
N ARG A 215 14.99 -3.94 -12.16
CA ARG A 215 16.22 -3.45 -12.81
C ARG A 215 17.43 -3.75 -11.93
N CYS A 216 18.25 -4.69 -12.41
CA CYS A 216 19.63 -4.90 -12.00
C CYS A 216 20.46 -3.61 -12.07
#